data_AF-A0A0K2SZQ7-F1
#
_entry.id   AF-A0A0K2SZQ7-F1
#
_cell.length_a   1.000
_cell.length_b   1.000
_cell.length_c   1.000
_cell.angle_alpha   90.00
_cell.angle_beta   90.00
_cell.angle_gamma   90.00
#
_symmetry.space_group_name_H-M   'P 1'
#
loop_
_entity.id
_entity.type
_entity.pdbx_description
1 polymer ?
#
loop_
_entity_poly.entity_id
_entity_poly.type
_entity_poly.pdbx_seq_one_letter_code
_entity_poly.pdbx_strand_id
1 'polypeptide(L)'
;MLDMSSTSSSFSDSGVGSSPEAQDPPPMSRTYQYRKIMKPLLERKRRARINKCLDDLKDIMVSYLQAEGESITKLEKADVLELTVRHLKKLKANNALGLTPEATYAGTFQAGYSQCASEVSKYLSESKALEPNASVRLLSYLDSQLLIFKKSKPTSHSRPNSAFSPVVPKEERISNASWRPW
;
A
#
# COMPACT_ATOMS: atom_id res chain seq x y z
N MET A 1 -41.57 11.76 -96.00
CA MET A 1 -41.17 12.96 -95.23
C MET A 1 -39.87 12.57 -94.53
N LEU A 2 -38.66 12.90 -95.03
CA LEU A 2 -38.00 14.23 -95.05
C LEU A 2 -38.09 14.86 -93.67
N ASP A 3 -37.04 14.95 -92.84
CA ASP A 3 -35.78 15.73 -92.92
C ASP A 3 -34.83 15.18 -91.80
N MET A 4 -33.51 14.94 -91.89
CA MET A 4 -32.32 15.69 -92.34
C MET A 4 -31.94 16.96 -91.56
N SER A 5 -31.46 16.83 -90.32
CA SER A 5 -30.59 17.87 -89.74
C SER A 5 -29.52 17.31 -88.80
N SER A 6 -28.29 17.33 -89.28
CA SER A 6 -27.03 17.20 -88.55
C SER A 6 -26.80 18.42 -87.67
N THR A 7 -26.24 18.23 -86.47
CA THR A 7 -25.40 19.25 -85.83
C THR A 7 -24.19 18.59 -85.18
N SER A 8 -23.04 18.88 -85.78
CA SER A 8 -21.67 18.70 -85.28
C SER A 8 -21.35 19.64 -84.11
N SER A 9 -20.21 19.38 -83.45
CA SER A 9 -19.43 20.27 -82.56
C SER A 9 -19.53 19.90 -81.08
N SER A 10 -18.48 19.73 -80.29
CA SER A 10 -17.03 19.68 -80.53
C SER A 10 -16.43 18.99 -79.31
N PHE A 11 -15.37 18.21 -79.54
CA PHE A 11 -14.52 17.66 -78.49
C PHE A 11 -13.60 18.78 -78.01
N SER A 12 -13.71 19.14 -76.74
CA SER A 12 -12.77 20.04 -76.07
C SER A 12 -12.15 19.30 -74.89
N ASP A 13 -10.94 18.82 -75.14
CA ASP A 13 -9.95 18.40 -74.16
C ASP A 13 -9.42 19.63 -73.39
N SER A 14 -9.37 19.55 -72.06
CA SER A 14 -8.41 20.23 -71.19
C SER A 14 -8.61 19.74 -69.76
N GLY A 15 -7.65 18.94 -69.30
CA GLY A 15 -7.56 18.53 -67.91
C GLY A 15 -7.19 19.67 -66.97
N VAL A 16 -7.64 19.56 -65.73
CA VAL A 16 -6.82 19.79 -64.53
C VAL A 16 -7.46 18.99 -63.41
N GLY A 17 -6.67 18.09 -62.82
CA GLY A 17 -7.07 17.30 -61.67
C GLY A 17 -7.26 18.23 -60.47
N SER A 18 -8.48 18.25 -59.94
CA SER A 18 -8.72 18.75 -58.58
C SER A 18 -8.39 17.61 -57.61
N SER A 19 -7.24 17.78 -56.95
CA SER A 19 -6.76 16.99 -55.82
C SER A 19 -7.89 16.70 -54.81
N PRO A 20 -7.91 15.52 -54.15
CA PRO A 20 -8.81 15.30 -53.04
C PRO A 20 -8.38 16.25 -51.93
N GLU A 21 -9.18 17.29 -51.71
CA GLU A 21 -9.02 18.19 -50.58
C GLU A 21 -9.13 17.34 -49.30
N ALA A 22 -7.98 17.13 -48.66
CA ALA A 22 -7.89 16.50 -47.36
C ALA A 22 -8.67 17.39 -46.38
N GLN A 23 -9.94 17.08 -46.20
CA GLN A 23 -10.75 17.62 -45.14
C GLN A 23 -10.11 17.18 -43.83
N ASP A 24 -9.34 18.08 -43.21
CA ASP A 24 -8.94 17.93 -41.82
C ASP A 24 -10.23 17.71 -41.00
N PRO A 25 -10.35 16.59 -40.28
CA PRO A 25 -11.54 16.33 -39.48
C PRO A 25 -11.71 17.48 -38.48
N PRO A 26 -12.93 18.00 -38.30
CA PRO A 26 -13.18 19.15 -37.43
C PRO A 26 -12.61 18.89 -36.02
N PRO A 27 -12.04 19.90 -35.34
CA PRO A 27 -11.38 19.72 -34.07
C PRO A 27 -12.34 19.06 -33.07
N MET A 28 -12.01 17.83 -32.68
CA MET A 28 -12.83 17.03 -31.77
C MET A 28 -13.13 17.84 -30.50
N SER A 29 -14.41 18.04 -30.18
CA SER A 29 -14.81 18.75 -28.96
C SER A 29 -14.13 18.16 -27.72
N ARG A 30 -13.68 19.01 -26.79
CA ARG A 30 -13.02 18.58 -25.53
C ARG A 30 -13.84 17.51 -24.80
N THR A 31 -15.17 17.62 -24.81
CA THR A 31 -16.08 16.63 -24.18
C THR A 31 -16.06 15.28 -24.91
N TYR A 32 -15.92 15.28 -26.23
CA TYR A 32 -15.80 14.05 -27.03
C TYR A 32 -14.44 13.38 -26.81
N GLN A 33 -13.35 14.16 -26.88
CA GLN A 33 -11.99 13.68 -26.57
C GLN A 33 -11.93 13.05 -25.17
N TYR A 34 -12.56 13.69 -24.19
CA TYR A 34 -12.63 13.15 -22.84
C TYR A 34 -13.38 11.81 -22.80
N ARG A 35 -14.60 11.74 -23.33
CA ARG A 35 -15.42 10.52 -23.27
C ARG A 35 -14.86 9.34 -24.04
N LYS A 36 -14.25 9.59 -25.21
CA LYS A 36 -13.80 8.54 -26.12
C LYS A 36 -12.33 8.16 -25.96
N ILE A 37 -11.50 9.06 -25.45
CA ILE A 37 -10.05 8.84 -25.36
C ILE A 37 -9.61 8.88 -23.90
N MET A 38 -9.79 10.01 -23.21
CA MET A 38 -9.24 10.16 -21.85
C MET A 38 -9.90 9.21 -20.83
N LYS A 39 -11.23 9.07 -20.83
CA LYS A 39 -11.94 8.18 -19.91
C LYS A 39 -11.49 6.72 -20.04
N PRO A 40 -11.46 6.10 -21.24
CA PRO A 40 -10.92 4.74 -21.41
C PRO A 40 -9.45 4.60 -21.00
N LEU A 41 -8.61 5.58 -21.31
CA LEU A 41 -7.19 5.58 -20.93
C LEU A 41 -7.00 5.60 -19.41
N LEU A 42 -7.72 6.50 -18.72
CA LEU A 42 -7.67 6.61 -17.26
C LEU A 42 -8.16 5.35 -16.57
N GLU A 43 -9.23 4.73 -17.08
CA GLU A 43 -9.71 3.46 -16.53
C GLU A 43 -8.72 2.31 -16.76
N ARG A 44 -8.06 2.26 -17.92
CA ARG A 44 -6.98 1.29 -18.15
C ARG A 44 -5.82 1.48 -17.17
N LYS A 45 -5.40 2.72 -16.93
CA LYS A 45 -4.35 3.05 -15.93
C LYS A 45 -4.78 2.67 -14.51
N ARG A 46 -6.04 2.92 -14.14
CA ARG A 46 -6.60 2.50 -12.85
C ARG A 46 -6.58 0.97 -12.71
N ARG A 47 -7.05 0.23 -13.71
CA ARG A 47 -7.05 -1.24 -13.71
C ARG A 47 -5.64 -1.83 -13.62
N ALA A 48 -4.68 -1.26 -14.36
CA ALA A 48 -3.29 -1.67 -14.28
C ALA A 48 -2.72 -1.50 -12.85
N ARG A 49 -3.01 -0.36 -12.20
CA ARG A 49 -2.64 -0.14 -10.80
C ARG A 49 -3.29 -1.15 -9.85
N ILE A 50 -4.58 -1.42 -10.00
CA ILE A 50 -5.30 -2.39 -9.15
C ILE A 50 -4.69 -3.79 -9.29
N ASN A 51 -4.45 -4.24 -10.52
CA ASN A 51 -3.85 -5.56 -10.76
C ASN A 51 -2.45 -5.64 -10.16
N LYS A 52 -1.61 -4.60 -10.34
CA LYS A 52 -0.29 -4.56 -9.70
C LYS A 52 -0.38 -4.75 -8.18
N CYS A 53 -1.26 -4.01 -7.52
CA CYS A 53 -1.44 -4.17 -6.07
C CYS A 53 -1.96 -5.56 -5.67
N LEU A 54 -2.78 -6.20 -6.51
CA LEU A 54 -3.25 -7.57 -6.26
C LEU A 54 -2.13 -8.60 -6.44
N ASP A 55 -1.24 -8.40 -7.41
CA ASP A 55 -0.07 -9.25 -7.63
C ASP A 55 0.90 -9.12 -6.45
N ASP A 56 1.20 -7.88 -6.01
CA ASP A 56 2.01 -7.63 -4.81
C ASP A 56 1.40 -8.30 -3.56
N LEU A 57 0.08 -8.19 -3.38
CA LEU A 57 -0.63 -8.86 -2.27
C LEU A 57 -0.55 -10.37 -2.34
N LYS A 58 -0.68 -10.94 -3.54
CA LYS A 58 -0.56 -12.38 -3.75
C LYS A 58 0.82 -12.89 -3.32
N ASP A 59 1.88 -12.20 -3.73
CA ASP A 59 3.26 -12.60 -3.40
C ASP A 59 3.51 -12.58 -1.88
N ILE A 60 3.03 -11.54 -1.20
CA ILE A 60 3.11 -11.44 0.26
C ILE A 60 2.33 -12.59 0.92
N MET A 61 1.11 -12.89 0.45
CA MET A 61 0.30 -13.98 1.01
C MET A 61 0.92 -15.34 0.77
N VAL A 62 1.48 -15.61 -0.42
CA VAL A 62 2.18 -16.87 -0.71
C VAL A 62 3.37 -17.05 0.23
N SER A 63 4.19 -16.01 0.41
CA SER A 63 5.32 -16.06 1.35
C SER A 63 4.87 -16.33 2.79
N TYR A 64 3.77 -15.70 3.23
CA TYR A 64 3.21 -15.91 4.57
C TYR A 64 2.69 -17.34 4.77
N LEU A 65 1.93 -17.86 3.80
CA LEU A 65 1.34 -19.20 3.87
C LEU A 65 2.44 -20.28 3.87
N GLN A 66 3.48 -20.11 3.06
CA GLN A 66 4.65 -20.99 3.08
C GLN A 66 5.34 -21.02 4.45
N ALA A 67 5.45 -19.87 5.13
CA ALA A 67 6.02 -19.79 6.47
C ALA A 67 5.16 -20.48 7.54
N GLU A 68 3.84 -20.55 7.34
CA GLU A 68 2.91 -21.30 8.20
C GLU A 68 2.81 -22.79 7.80
N GLY A 69 3.57 -23.23 6.79
CA GLY A 69 3.58 -24.62 6.31
C GLY A 69 2.50 -24.95 5.28
N GLU A 70 1.75 -23.96 4.80
CA GLU A 70 0.76 -24.12 3.74
C GLU A 70 1.38 -23.84 2.35
N SER A 71 1.48 -24.87 1.49
CA SER A 71 1.98 -24.70 0.13
C SER A 71 0.84 -24.42 -0.85
N ILE A 72 0.50 -23.15 -1.05
CA ILE A 72 -0.51 -22.73 -2.03
C ILE A 72 0.17 -22.02 -3.20
N THR A 73 0.29 -22.71 -4.34
CA THR A 73 0.94 -22.20 -5.56
C THR A 73 -0.01 -21.40 -6.46
N LYS A 74 -1.31 -21.44 -6.18
CA LYS A 74 -2.35 -20.79 -6.99
C LYS A 74 -3.40 -20.15 -6.09
N LEU A 75 -3.40 -18.82 -6.08
CA LEU A 75 -4.44 -18.00 -5.43
C LEU A 75 -5.27 -17.32 -6.51
N GLU A 76 -6.59 -17.46 -6.44
CA GLU A 76 -7.51 -16.66 -7.26
C GLU A 76 -7.68 -15.26 -6.65
N LYS A 77 -8.26 -14.32 -7.43
CA LYS A 77 -8.42 -12.94 -6.95
C LYS A 77 -9.30 -12.83 -5.70
N ALA A 78 -10.31 -13.68 -5.57
CA ALA A 78 -11.15 -13.73 -4.39
C ALA A 78 -10.37 -14.24 -3.17
N ASP A 79 -9.57 -15.31 -3.34
CA ASP A 79 -8.73 -15.88 -2.28
C ASP A 79 -7.69 -14.88 -1.79
N VAL A 80 -7.00 -14.17 -2.70
CA VAL A 80 -6.03 -13.13 -2.31
C VAL A 80 -6.69 -12.11 -1.38
N LEU A 81 -7.89 -11.64 -1.72
CA LEU A 81 -8.61 -10.67 -0.91
C LEU A 81 -9.08 -11.27 0.43
N GLU A 82 -9.64 -12.48 0.41
CA GLU A 82 -10.14 -13.14 1.61
C GLU A 82 -9.01 -13.46 2.60
N LEU A 83 -7.94 -14.09 2.13
CA LEU A 83 -6.79 -14.47 2.94
C LEU A 83 -6.09 -13.23 3.50
N THR A 84 -5.95 -12.16 2.70
CA THR A 84 -5.40 -10.89 3.19
C THR A 84 -6.25 -10.32 4.31
N VAL A 85 -7.58 -10.30 4.17
CA VAL A 85 -8.47 -9.81 5.24
C VAL A 85 -8.39 -10.68 6.50
N ARG A 86 -8.34 -12.01 6.33
CA ARG A 86 -8.16 -12.95 7.45
C ARG A 86 -6.84 -12.71 8.17
N HIS A 87 -5.76 -12.52 7.42
CA HIS A 87 -4.43 -12.22 7.95
C HIS A 87 -4.41 -10.88 8.70
N LEU A 88 -4.98 -9.81 8.13
CA LEU A 88 -5.10 -8.52 8.81
C LEU A 88 -5.91 -8.62 10.11
N LYS A 89 -6.99 -9.41 10.14
CA LYS A 89 -7.75 -9.68 11.36
C LYS A 89 -6.90 -10.42 12.41
N LYS A 90 -6.12 -11.43 12.00
CA LYS A 90 -5.19 -12.17 12.87
C LYS A 90 -4.14 -11.23 13.47
N LEU A 91 -3.49 -10.40 12.64
CA LEU A 91 -2.51 -9.42 13.10
C LEU A 91 -3.13 -8.37 14.04
N LYS A 92 -4.37 -7.94 13.78
CA LYS A 92 -5.10 -7.02 14.68
C LYS A 92 -5.37 -7.66 16.04
N ALA A 93 -5.84 -8.89 16.07
CA ALA A 93 -6.10 -9.63 17.30
C ALA A 93 -4.83 -9.83 18.13
N ASN A 94 -3.70 -10.04 17.46
CA ASN A 94 -2.38 -10.20 18.09
C ASN A 94 -1.68 -8.87 18.41
N ASN A 95 -2.35 -7.73 18.19
CA ASN A 95 -1.78 -6.38 18.34
C ASN A 95 -0.47 -6.17 17.54
N ALA A 96 -0.28 -6.93 16.45
CA ALA A 96 0.94 -6.97 15.64
C ALA A 96 0.89 -6.01 14.44
N LEU A 97 -0.27 -5.42 14.13
CA LEU A 97 -0.40 -4.43 13.04
C LEU A 97 0.24 -3.07 13.36
N GLY A 98 0.64 -2.81 14.62
CA GLY A 98 1.20 -1.50 15.02
C GLY A 98 0.24 -0.31 14.86
N LEU A 99 -1.07 -0.56 14.69
CA LEU A 99 -2.08 0.48 14.50
C LEU A 99 -2.43 1.24 15.79
N THR A 100 -2.03 0.70 16.94
CA THR A 100 -2.18 1.39 18.23
C THR A 100 -0.80 1.85 18.70
N PRO A 101 -0.67 3.11 19.17
CA PRO A 101 0.59 3.61 19.69
C PRO A 101 1.11 2.76 20.86
N GLU A 102 0.20 2.12 21.59
CA GLU A 102 0.50 1.24 22.70
C GLU A 102 1.10 -0.10 22.26
N ALA A 103 0.68 -0.67 21.12
CA ALA A 103 1.33 -1.84 20.52
C ALA A 103 2.78 -1.55 20.13
N THR A 104 2.97 -0.42 19.46
CA THR A 104 4.26 0.00 18.93
C THR A 104 5.22 0.38 20.05
N TYR A 105 4.75 1.12 21.06
CA TYR A 105 5.56 1.51 22.21
C TYR A 105 5.86 0.34 23.15
N ALA A 106 4.88 -0.51 23.47
CA ALA A 106 5.12 -1.67 24.34
C ALA A 106 6.08 -2.68 23.70
N GLY A 107 5.94 -2.96 22.40
CA GLY A 107 6.84 -3.86 21.68
C GLY A 107 8.26 -3.32 21.59
N THR A 108 8.43 -2.03 21.26
CA THR A 108 9.76 -1.39 21.19
C THR A 108 10.42 -1.22 22.55
N PHE A 109 9.65 -0.86 23.59
CA PHE A 109 10.16 -0.79 24.95
C PHE A 109 10.58 -2.17 25.47
N GLN A 110 9.76 -3.20 25.27
CA GLN A 110 10.11 -4.55 25.69
C GLN A 110 11.35 -5.08 24.98
N ALA A 111 11.48 -4.82 23.67
CA ALA A 111 12.67 -5.18 22.91
C ALA A 111 13.92 -4.45 23.43
N GLY A 112 13.83 -3.14 23.67
CA GLY A 112 14.93 -2.34 24.23
C GLY A 112 15.31 -2.76 25.65
N TYR A 113 14.33 -3.08 26.50
CA TYR A 113 14.55 -3.59 27.84
C TYR A 113 15.25 -4.96 27.81
N SER A 114 14.78 -5.88 26.95
CA SER A 114 15.39 -7.20 26.77
C SER A 114 16.83 -7.10 26.29
N GLN A 115 17.11 -6.17 25.38
CA GLN A 115 18.47 -5.91 24.89
C GLN A 115 19.37 -5.38 26.02
N CYS A 116 18.89 -4.40 26.78
CA CYS A 116 19.60 -3.87 27.95
C CYS A 116 19.90 -4.98 28.98
N ALA A 117 18.92 -5.81 29.31
CA ALA A 117 19.10 -6.93 30.24
C ALA A 117 20.15 -7.95 29.74
N SER A 118 20.18 -8.22 28.43
CA SER A 118 21.20 -9.07 27.81
C SER A 118 22.60 -8.45 27.89
N GLU A 119 22.74 -7.15 27.65
CA GLU A 119 24.03 -6.45 27.78
C GLU A 119 24.52 -6.45 29.24
N VAL A 120 23.61 -6.27 30.20
CA VAL A 120 23.94 -6.38 31.63
C VAL A 120 24.41 -7.80 31.97
N SER A 121 23.73 -8.83 31.46
CA SER A 121 24.16 -10.23 31.63
C SER A 121 25.56 -10.48 31.08
N LYS A 122 25.84 -9.95 29.88
CA LYS A 122 27.15 -10.03 29.24
C LYS A 122 28.23 -9.32 30.07
N TYR A 123 27.99 -8.08 30.47
CA TYR A 123 28.93 -7.31 31.29
C TYR A 123 29.24 -8.02 32.61
N LEU A 124 28.23 -8.57 33.28
CA LEU A 124 28.40 -9.32 34.52
C LEU A 124 29.21 -10.60 34.32
N SER A 125 29.08 -11.27 33.16
CA SER A 125 29.87 -12.46 32.82
C SER A 125 31.34 -12.16 32.52
N GLU A 126 31.62 -10.99 31.94
CA GLU A 126 32.97 -10.53 31.60
C GLU A 126 33.66 -9.89 32.82
N SER A 127 32.90 -9.28 33.73
CA SER A 127 33.43 -8.66 34.94
C SER A 127 33.64 -9.69 36.06
N LYS A 128 34.90 -10.04 36.36
CA LYS A 128 35.28 -10.85 37.54
C LYS A 128 35.12 -10.14 38.89
N ALA A 129 34.66 -8.88 38.89
CA ALA A 129 34.69 -7.99 40.05
C ALA A 129 33.36 -7.94 40.84
N LEU A 130 32.28 -8.57 40.37
CA LEU A 130 31.01 -8.62 41.10
C LEU A 130 30.83 -9.94 41.84
N GLU A 131 30.35 -9.86 43.08
CA GLU A 131 29.91 -11.02 43.86
C GLU A 131 28.92 -11.86 43.05
N PRO A 132 29.15 -13.17 42.85
CA PRO A 132 28.34 -14.03 41.99
C PRO A 132 26.88 -14.13 42.47
N ASN A 133 26.63 -13.97 43.76
CA ASN A 133 25.27 -13.94 44.30
C ASN A 133 24.52 -12.63 43.96
N ALA A 134 25.24 -11.52 43.83
CA ALA A 134 24.63 -10.24 43.46
C ALA A 134 24.23 -10.20 41.99
N SER A 135 25.07 -10.75 41.10
CA SER A 135 24.78 -10.84 39.66
C SER A 135 23.56 -11.72 39.37
N VAL A 136 23.45 -12.88 40.01
CA VAL A 136 22.28 -13.77 39.88
C VAL A 136 20.99 -13.10 40.34
N ARG A 137 21.02 -12.39 41.48
CA ARG A 137 19.86 -11.64 41.99
C ARG A 137 19.42 -10.53 41.04
N LEU A 138 20.39 -9.82 40.44
CA LEU A 138 20.11 -8.74 39.50
C LEU A 138 19.47 -9.29 38.22
N LEU A 139 20.03 -10.35 37.64
CA LEU A 139 19.46 -10.97 36.43
C LEU A 139 18.07 -11.55 36.68
N SER A 140 17.87 -12.23 37.81
CA SER A 140 16.55 -12.74 38.21
C SER A 140 15.52 -11.62 38.39
N TYR A 141 15.94 -10.46 38.91
CA TYR A 141 15.07 -9.29 39.01
C TYR A 141 14.69 -8.75 37.62
N LEU A 142 15.65 -8.60 36.70
CA LEU A 142 15.38 -8.13 35.34
C LEU A 142 14.42 -9.05 34.58
N ASP A 143 14.62 -10.37 34.69
CA ASP A 143 13.72 -11.36 34.08
C ASP A 143 12.31 -11.29 34.68
N SER A 144 12.21 -11.13 36.01
CA SER A 144 10.93 -11.00 36.70
C SER A 144 10.17 -9.74 36.27
N GLN A 145 10.86 -8.61 36.12
CA GLN A 145 10.27 -7.37 35.60
C GLN A 145 9.79 -7.55 34.16
N LEU A 146 10.58 -8.22 33.31
CA LEU A 146 10.21 -8.51 31.93
C LEU A 146 8.94 -9.37 31.84
N LEU A 147 8.78 -10.35 32.73
CA LEU A 147 7.56 -11.16 32.84
C LEU A 147 6.35 -10.37 33.33
N ILE A 148 6.54 -9.40 34.23
CA ILE A 148 5.48 -8.49 34.69
C ILE A 148 4.99 -7.63 33.52
N PHE A 149 5.91 -7.04 32.75
CA PHE A 149 5.56 -6.26 31.55
C PHE A 149 4.83 -7.09 30.48
N LYS A 150 5.17 -8.38 30.35
CA LYS A 150 4.47 -9.30 29.43
C LYS A 150 3.06 -9.68 29.90
N LYS A 151 2.80 -9.68 31.22
CA LYS A 151 1.51 -10.06 31.82
C LYS A 151 0.56 -8.88 32.02
N SER A 152 1.07 -7.66 32.15
CA SER A 152 0.21 -6.48 32.27
C SER A 152 -0.53 -6.23 30.95
N LYS A 153 -1.86 -6.36 30.96
CA LYS A 153 -2.70 -5.67 29.97
C LYS A 153 -2.34 -4.19 29.98
N PRO A 154 -2.38 -3.48 28.84
CA PRO A 154 -2.09 -2.06 28.79
C PRO A 154 -3.12 -1.31 29.64
N THR A 155 -2.79 -1.09 30.91
CA THR A 155 -3.44 -0.10 31.75
C THR A 155 -2.68 1.17 31.51
N SER A 156 -3.37 2.15 30.92
CA SER A 156 -2.94 3.53 30.74
C SER A 156 -2.26 4.06 32.01
N HIS A 157 -0.95 3.92 32.09
CA HIS A 157 -0.16 4.58 33.12
C HIS A 157 0.19 5.95 32.57
N SER A 158 -0.39 6.96 33.23
CA SER A 158 -0.14 8.38 33.01
C SER A 158 1.35 8.64 32.88
N ARG A 159 1.76 9.19 31.73
CA ARG A 159 3.11 9.71 31.51
C ARG A 159 3.52 10.62 32.69
N PRO A 160 4.72 10.47 33.29
CA PRO A 160 5.34 11.58 33.98
C PRO A 160 5.64 12.67 32.93
N ASN A 161 5.22 13.89 33.23
CA ASN A 161 5.24 15.05 32.35
C ASN A 161 6.69 15.39 31.94
N SER A 162 7.12 14.94 30.77
CA SER A 162 8.36 15.39 30.13
C SER A 162 8.03 16.57 29.22
N ALA A 163 8.47 17.76 29.64
CA ALA A 163 8.25 19.05 29.00
C ALA A 163 9.11 19.22 27.73
N PHE A 164 8.94 18.33 26.75
CA PHE A 164 9.42 18.55 25.39
C PHE A 164 8.38 18.05 24.41
N SER A 165 7.50 18.95 23.99
CA SER A 165 6.66 18.76 22.81
C SER A 165 7.48 19.16 21.59
N PRO A 166 7.75 18.27 20.63
CA PRO A 166 8.17 18.71 19.31
C PRO A 166 7.01 19.46 18.66
N VAL A 167 7.28 20.64 18.13
CA VAL A 167 6.33 21.38 17.28
C VAL A 167 6.05 20.52 16.06
N VAL A 168 4.88 19.87 16.05
CA VAL A 168 4.35 19.17 14.89
C VAL A 168 3.81 20.22 13.91
N PRO A 169 4.29 20.30 12.66
CA PRO A 169 3.64 21.10 11.64
C PRO A 169 2.18 20.65 11.48
N LYS A 170 1.25 21.60 11.35
CA LYS A 170 -0.17 21.31 11.18
C LYS A 170 -0.40 20.55 9.88
N GLU A 171 -0.32 19.22 9.94
CA GLU A 171 -0.79 18.32 8.90
C GLU A 171 -2.30 18.53 8.78
N GLU A 172 -2.72 19.08 7.65
CA GLU A 172 -4.11 19.33 7.31
C GLU A 172 -4.85 17.99 7.35
N ARG A 173 -5.65 17.83 8.39
CA ARG A 173 -6.41 16.62 8.68
C ARG A 173 -7.41 16.43 7.53
N ILE A 174 -7.04 15.62 6.53
CA ILE A 174 -7.99 14.98 5.62
C ILE A 174 -8.73 13.91 6.43
N SER A 175 -9.45 14.33 7.47
CA SER A 175 -10.36 13.45 8.19
C SER A 175 -11.56 13.20 7.30
N ASN A 176 -11.74 11.93 6.96
CA ASN A 176 -12.97 11.36 6.43
C ASN A 176 -13.33 11.87 5.03
N ALA A 177 -12.46 11.64 4.05
CA ALA A 177 -12.98 11.28 2.73
C ALA A 177 -13.74 9.95 2.91
N SER A 178 -15.03 10.05 3.25
CA SER A 178 -15.95 8.92 3.28
C SER A 178 -15.75 8.15 1.98
N TRP A 179 -15.23 6.93 2.09
CA TRP A 179 -15.15 6.01 0.97
C TRP A 179 -16.57 5.87 0.42
N ARG A 180 -16.83 6.51 -0.72
CA ARG A 180 -18.08 6.34 -1.44
C ARG A 180 -17.89 5.13 -2.35
N PRO A 181 -18.59 4.01 -2.11
CA PRO A 181 -18.70 3.00 -3.12
C PRO A 181 -19.37 3.66 -4.34
N TRP A 182 -18.75 3.47 -5.51
CA TRP A 182 -19.32 3.87 -6.80
C TRP A 182 -20.58 3.08 -7.11
#